data_AF-A0A971QJR8-F1
#
_entry.id   AF-A0A971QJR8-F1
#
_cell.length_a   1.000
_cell.length_b   1.000
_cell.length_c   1.000
_cell.angle_alpha   90.00
_cell.angle_beta   90.00
_cell.angle_gamma   90.00
#
_symmetry.space_group_name_H-M   'P 1'
#
loop_
_entity.id
_entity.type
_entity.pdbx_description
1 polymer ?
#
loop_
_entity_poly.entity_id
_entity_poly.type
_entity_poly.pdbx_seq_one_letter_code
_entity_poly.pdbx_strand_id
1 'polypeptide(L)' 'MKSARTTITLPEEDKKWLDRYSRRKGISMAEAIRKGIAVLREEESCSSYDAALDSTQGTWTRGDGLEYQEKVRKEWR' A
#
# COMPACT_ATOMS: atom_id res chain seq x y z
N MET A 1 -13.72 9.38 15.55
CA MET A 1 -12.28 9.27 15.20
C MET A 1 -11.53 10.37 15.94
N LYS A 2 -10.42 10.07 16.60
CA LYS A 2 -9.53 11.13 17.12
C LYS A 2 -8.88 11.84 15.94
N SER A 3 -9.05 13.15 15.84
CA SER A 3 -8.33 13.99 14.89
C SER A 3 -7.18 14.69 15.61
N ALA A 4 -6.00 14.68 15.01
CA ALA A 4 -4.85 15.47 15.44
C ALA A 4 -4.64 16.60 14.43
N ARG A 5 -4.31 17.80 14.92
CA ARG A 5 -3.96 18.94 14.07
C ARG A 5 -2.49 18.83 13.68
N THR A 6 -2.21 18.85 12.39
CA THR A 6 -0.85 18.78 11.84
C THR A 6 -0.60 19.98 10.93
N THR A 7 0.54 20.65 11.11
CA THR A 7 1.03 21.67 10.18
C THR A 7 2.04 21.01 9.24
N ILE A 8 1.86 21.19 7.93
CA ILE A 8 2.74 20.65 6.90
C ILE A 8 3.23 21.79 5.99
N THR A 9 4.47 21.68 5.55
CA THR A 9 5.05 22.59 4.54
C THR A 9 5.07 21.85 3.21
N LEU A 10 4.54 22.47 2.17
CA LEU A 10 4.50 21.94 0.81
C LEU A 10 5.12 22.95 -0.15
N PRO A 11 5.70 22.50 -1.27
CA PRO A 11 5.99 23.37 -2.39
C PRO A 11 4.77 24.21 -2.79
N GLU A 12 5.00 25.47 -3.16
CA GLU A 12 3.92 26.40 -3.50
C GLU A 12 3.09 25.91 -4.71
N GLU A 13 3.74 25.23 -5.65
CA GLU A 13 3.10 24.61 -6.81
C GLU A 13 2.13 23.49 -6.43
N ASP A 14 2.51 22.62 -5.50
CA ASP A 14 1.68 21.53 -5.01
C ASP A 14 0.47 22.07 -4.26
N LYS A 15 0.68 23.07 -3.39
CA LYS A 15 -0.40 23.75 -2.68
C LYS A 15 -1.41 24.38 -3.64
N LYS A 16 -0.95 25.06 -4.69
CA LYS A 16 -1.81 25.64 -5.73
C LYS A 16 -2.58 24.57 -6.50
N TRP A 17 -1.94 23.44 -6.80
CA TRP A 17 -2.61 22.31 -7.44
C TRP A 17 -3.71 21.72 -6.55
N LEU A 18 -3.41 21.51 -5.27
CA LEU A 18 -4.30 21.00 -4.25
C LEU A 18 -5.53 21.92 -4.03
N ASP A 19 -5.35 23.24 -4.08
CA ASP A 19 -6.44 24.21 -4.01
C ASP A 19 -7.39 24.08 -5.21
N ARG A 20 -6.84 24.01 -6.42
CA ARG A 20 -7.62 23.80 -7.65
C ARG A 20 -8.35 22.46 -7.63
N TYR A 21 -7.69 21.40 -7.17
CA TYR A 21 -8.29 20.08 -7.04
C TYR A 21 -9.48 20.10 -6.07
N SER A 22 -9.28 20.71 -4.89
CA SER A 22 -10.29 20.82 -3.83
C SER A 22 -11.53 21.58 -4.33
N ARG A 23 -11.33 22.73 -5.00
CA ARG A 23 -12.43 23.51 -5.61
C ARG A 23 -13.18 22.71 -6.68
N ARG A 24 -12.45 22.05 -7.58
CA ARG A 24 -13.04 21.25 -8.67
C ARG A 24 -13.89 20.09 -8.14
N LYS A 25 -13.47 19.47 -7.03
CA LYS A 25 -14.16 18.33 -6.41
C LYS A 25 -15.18 18.74 -5.35
N GLY A 26 -15.27 20.03 -5.00
CA GLY A 26 -16.19 20.51 -3.97
C GLY A 26 -15.86 19.99 -2.56
N ILE A 27 -14.59 19.70 -2.28
CA ILE A 27 -14.14 19.17 -0.98
C ILE A 27 -13.16 20.11 -0.32
N SER A 28 -13.00 19.99 1.00
CA SER A 28 -11.97 20.74 1.73
C SER A 28 -10.56 20.26 1.37
N MET A 29 -9.59 21.16 1.48
CA MET A 29 -8.16 20.83 1.33
C MET A 29 -7.73 19.64 2.22
N ALA A 30 -8.18 19.66 3.48
CA ALA A 30 -7.87 18.59 4.43
C ALA A 30 -8.46 17.24 4.01
N GLU A 31 -9.63 17.24 3.36
CA GLU A 31 -10.23 16.03 2.82
C GLU A 31 -9.47 15.50 1.59
N ALA A 32 -9.01 16.39 0.71
CA ALA A 32 -8.15 16.01 -0.40
C ALA A 32 -6.86 15.33 0.09
N ILE A 33 -6.23 15.89 1.13
CA ILE A 33 -5.04 15.31 1.77
C ILE A 33 -5.37 13.95 2.40
N ARG A 34 -6.48 13.82 3.15
CA ARG A 34 -6.90 12.54 3.73
C ARG A 34 -7.09 11.45 2.68
N LYS A 35 -7.71 11.79 1.54
CA LYS A 35 -7.88 10.86 0.42
C LYS A 35 -6.55 10.45 -0.19
N GLY A 36 -5.63 11.41 -0.38
CA GLY A 36 -4.27 11.11 -0.83
C GLY A 36 -3.53 10.15 0.11
N ILE A 37 -3.61 10.37 1.42
CA ILE A 37 -3.02 9.47 2.43
C ILE A 37 -3.65 8.08 2.37
N ALA A 38 -4.97 7.97 2.17
CA ALA A 38 -5.64 6.69 2.06
C ALA A 38 -5.15 5.88 0.86
N VAL A 39 -5.01 6.53 -0.31
CA VAL A 39 -4.46 5.90 -1.52
C VAL A 39 -3.01 5.46 -1.30
N LEU A 40 -2.17 6.32 -0.72
CA LEU A 40 -0.78 5.98 -0.41
C LEU A 40 -0.68 4.78 0.52
N ARG A 41 -1.52 4.72 1.56
CA ARG A 41 -1.59 3.57 2.47
C ARG A 41 -2.05 2.31 1.76
N GLU A 42 -2.99 2.41 0.84
CA GLU A 42 -3.47 1.27 0.07
C GLU A 42 -2.37 0.73 -0.85
N GLU A 43 -1.69 1.60 -1.59
CA GLU A 43 -0.53 1.25 -2.42
C GLU A 43 0.59 0.60 -1.61
N GLU A 44 0.92 1.15 -0.44
CA GLU A 44 1.94 0.60 0.45
C GLU A 44 1.47 -0.69 1.13
N SER A 45 0.17 -0.82 1.43
CA SER A 45 -0.38 -2.08 1.95
C SER A 45 -0.50 -3.17 0.89
N CYS A 46 -0.52 -2.84 -0.40
CA CYS A 46 -0.30 -3.81 -1.48
C CYS A 46 1.15 -4.34 -1.51
N SER A 47 2.10 -3.68 -0.82
CA SER A 47 3.37 -4.29 -0.38
C SER A 47 3.19 -5.36 0.70
N SER A 48 1.95 -5.79 0.97
CA SER A 48 1.61 -7.02 1.72
C SER A 48 2.26 -8.28 1.15
N TYR A 49 2.97 -8.22 0.02
CA TYR A 49 3.86 -9.30 -0.36
C TYR A 49 4.82 -9.67 0.78
N ASP A 50 5.48 -8.69 1.41
CA ASP A 50 6.39 -8.97 2.52
C ASP A 50 5.64 -9.44 3.76
N ALA A 51 4.46 -8.89 4.05
CA ALA A 51 3.61 -9.37 5.16
C ALA A 51 3.04 -10.78 4.92
N ALA A 52 2.73 -11.12 3.66
CA ALA A 52 2.30 -12.44 3.22
C ALA A 52 3.47 -13.44 3.29
N LEU A 53 4.68 -13.02 2.89
CA LEU A 53 5.89 -13.81 3.05
C LEU A 53 6.20 -14.05 4.52
N ASP A 54 6.18 -13.02 5.37
CA ASP A 54 6.41 -13.15 6.81
C ASP A 54 5.36 -14.06 7.47
N SER A 55 4.07 -13.89 7.13
CA SER A 55 3.01 -14.73 7.70
C SER A 55 3.00 -16.17 7.18
N THR A 56 3.55 -16.42 5.99
CA THR A 56 3.68 -17.77 5.43
C THR A 56 5.04 -18.40 5.70
N GLN A 57 5.99 -17.64 6.25
CA GLN A 57 7.32 -18.10 6.62
C GLN A 57 7.21 -19.24 7.64
N GLY A 58 7.85 -20.38 7.33
CA GLY A 58 7.82 -21.57 8.19
C GLY A 58 6.56 -22.44 8.09
N THR A 59 5.60 -22.12 7.22
CA THR A 59 4.44 -23.01 6.94
C THR A 59 4.86 -24.31 6.24
N TRP A 60 6.02 -24.29 5.56
CA TRP A 60 6.55 -25.46 4.87
C TRP A 60 7.26 -26.41 5.83
N THR A 61 6.77 -27.65 5.91
CA THR A 61 7.24 -28.68 6.85
C THR A 61 7.74 -29.95 6.16
N ARG A 62 7.74 -30.00 4.82
CA ARG A 62 7.98 -31.24 4.03
C ARG A 62 9.40 -31.40 3.49
N GLY A 63 10.40 -30.76 4.12
CA GLY A 63 11.80 -30.86 3.70
C GLY A 63 12.20 -29.82 2.65
N ASP A 64 13.07 -30.15 1.70
CA ASP A 64 13.49 -29.21 0.66
C ASP A 64 12.31 -28.85 -0.27
N GLY A 65 11.97 -27.55 -0.30
CA GLY A 65 10.87 -27.05 -1.12
C GLY A 65 11.15 -27.11 -2.62
N LEU A 66 12.41 -27.01 -3.04
CA LEU A 66 12.81 -27.04 -4.44
C LEU A 66 12.68 -28.45 -5.00
N GLU A 67 13.19 -29.46 -4.29
CA GLU A 67 13.04 -30.87 -4.69
C GLU A 67 11.57 -31.28 -4.81
N TYR A 68 10.72 -30.82 -3.88
CA TYR A 68 9.28 -31.06 -3.94
C TYR A 68 8.64 -30.44 -5.19
N GLN A 69 8.95 -29.18 -5.49
CA GLN A 69 8.43 -28.49 -6.67
C GLN A 69 8.87 -29.15 -7.98
N GLU A 70 10.13 -29.57 -8.06
CA GLU A 70 10.67 -30.26 -9.23
C GLU A 70 10.00 -31.61 -9.47
N LYS A 71 9.70 -32.35 -8.40
CA LYS A 71 8.97 -33.62 -8.49
C LYS A 71 7.55 -33.42 -9.02
N VAL A 72 6.80 -32.47 -8.47
CA VAL A 72 5.44 -32.15 -8.93
C VAL A 72 5.43 -31.69 -10.39
N ARG A 73 6.40 -30.85 -10.81
CA ARG A 73 6.50 -30.40 -12.21
C ARG A 73 6.77 -31.54 -13.19
N LYS A 74 7.49 -32.59 -12.76
CA LYS A 74 7.73 -33.78 -13.59
C LYS A 74 6.47 -34.62 -13.79
N GLU A 75 5.46 -34.51 -12.91
CA GLU A 75 4.19 -35.25 -13.03
C GLU A 75 3.26 -34.69 -14.10
N TRP A 76 3.47 -33.43 -14.54
CA TRP A 76 2.63 -32.75 -15.54
C TRP A 76 3.20 -32.85 -16.97
N ARG A 77 4.21 -33.70 -17.16
CA ARG A 77 4.92 -33.91 -18.42
C ARG A 77 4.60 -35.28 -18.99
#